data_AF-A0A2E7DAE0-F1
#
_entry.id   AF-A0A2E7DAE0-F1
#
_cell.length_a   1.000
_cell.length_b   1.000
_cell.length_c   1.000
_cell.angle_alpha   90.00
_cell.angle_beta   90.00
_cell.angle_gamma   90.00
#
_symmetry.space_group_name_H-M   'P 1'
#
loop_
_entity.id
_entity.type
_entity.pdbx_description
1 polymer ?
#
loop_
_entity_poly.entity_id
_entity_poly.type
_entity_poly.pdbx_seq_one_letter_code
_entity_poly.pdbx_strand_id
1 'polypeptide(L)'
;MQQFTLPRTGLPPVQFKGEIMASATDPLPPFPKAKADRRRWHELKLVRHEDQRLILAIGYRTGVQSEVNIDIVELFDSETAMIDFLTNEYDPTEHMDRLPEHLRNAASRQQRMDQRVIDDFEARCSLLLTRAGIVEEI
;
A
#
# COMPACT_ATOMS: atom_id res chain seq x y z
N MET A 1 2.93 4.29 24.57
CA MET A 1 3.58 4.50 23.27
C MET A 1 4.72 3.52 23.10
N GLN A 2 4.82 2.91 21.91
CA GLN A 2 5.81 1.90 21.57
C GLN A 2 6.84 2.48 20.59
N GLN A 3 8.08 1.99 20.64
CA GLN A 3 9.10 2.29 19.63
C GLN A 3 8.80 1.46 18.37
N PHE A 4 8.70 2.13 17.22
CA PHE A 4 8.54 1.53 15.91
C PHE A 4 9.82 1.66 15.09
N THR A 5 10.03 0.71 14.18
CA THR A 5 11.00 0.79 13.10
C THR A 5 10.30 0.36 11.83
N LEU A 6 10.13 1.29 10.90
CA LEU A 6 9.49 1.02 9.60
C LEU A 6 10.55 1.04 8.49
N PRO A 7 10.57 0.02 7.62
CA PRO A 7 11.47 0.01 6.48
C PRO A 7 11.10 1.12 5.48
N ARG A 8 12.08 1.56 4.69
CA ARG A 8 11.88 2.40 3.50
C ARG A 8 12.77 1.87 2.39
N THR A 9 12.24 1.72 1.19
CA THR A 9 13.06 1.29 0.05
C THR A 9 13.97 2.43 -0.40
N GLY A 10 15.25 2.12 -0.59
CA GLY A 10 16.26 3.10 -1.04
C GLY A 10 16.69 4.13 0.01
N LEU A 11 16.13 4.09 1.23
CA LEU A 11 16.44 5.03 2.32
C LEU A 11 16.64 4.28 3.64
N PRO A 12 17.32 4.89 4.64
CA PRO A 12 17.39 4.30 5.98
C PRO A 12 15.98 4.12 6.60
N PRO A 13 15.76 3.04 7.38
CA PRO A 13 14.52 2.83 8.12
C PRO A 13 14.18 4.03 9.02
N VAL A 14 12.89 4.33 9.19
CA VAL A 14 12.43 5.38 10.11
C VAL A 14 12.18 4.77 11.49
N GLN A 15 12.71 5.41 12.51
CA GLN A 15 12.49 5.04 13.91
C GLN A 15 11.75 6.17 14.63
N PHE A 16 10.69 5.83 15.34
CA PHE A 16 9.85 6.81 16.04
C PHE A 16 9.04 6.15 17.16
N LYS A 17 8.40 6.97 17.99
CA LYS A 17 7.46 6.50 19.02
C LYS A 17 6.03 6.84 18.61
N GLY A 18 5.12 5.92 18.89
CA GLY A 18 3.72 6.14 18.57
C GLY A 18 2.78 5.05 19.09
N GLU A 19 1.61 4.99 18.46
CA GLU A 19 0.56 4.02 18.70
C GLU A 19 -0.07 3.60 17.37
N ILE A 20 -0.17 2.29 17.12
CA ILE A 20 -0.84 1.79 15.90
C ILE A 20 -2.31 2.16 16.01
N MET A 21 -2.81 2.94 15.04
CA MET A 21 -4.24 3.21 14.91
C MET A 21 -4.92 2.07 14.16
N ALA A 22 -4.35 1.67 13.03
CA ALA A 22 -4.93 0.63 12.19
C ALA A 22 -3.88 -0.06 11.32
N SER A 23 -4.25 -1.25 10.84
CA SER A 23 -3.49 -1.95 9.79
C SER A 23 -4.43 -2.70 8.86
N ALA A 24 -4.16 -2.62 7.56
CA ALA A 24 -4.74 -3.43 6.51
C ALA A 24 -3.61 -4.26 5.87
N THR A 25 -3.16 -5.27 6.61
CA THR A 25 -2.12 -6.22 6.21
C THR A 25 -2.75 -7.60 6.08
N ASP A 26 -2.29 -8.39 5.11
CA ASP A 26 -2.64 -9.81 5.08
C ASP A 26 -1.67 -10.58 5.97
N PRO A 27 -2.16 -11.51 6.81
CA PRO A 27 -1.29 -12.28 7.71
C PRO A 27 -0.37 -13.27 6.97
N LEU A 28 -0.61 -13.54 5.69
CA LEU A 28 0.18 -14.43 4.84
C LEU A 28 0.14 -13.94 3.39
N PRO A 29 1.20 -14.13 2.58
CA PRO A 29 1.06 -13.98 1.14
C PRO A 29 -0.07 -14.91 0.67
N PRO A 30 -0.99 -14.47 -0.20
CA PRO A 30 -2.09 -15.31 -0.65
C PRO A 30 -1.57 -16.45 -1.57
N PHE A 31 -1.02 -17.48 -0.92
CA PHE A 31 -0.76 -18.86 -1.34
C PHE A 31 0.25 -19.18 -2.47
N PRO A 32 0.90 -20.37 -2.38
CA PRO A 32 1.76 -20.95 -3.42
C PRO A 32 1.01 -21.46 -4.68
N LYS A 33 -0.33 -21.33 -4.73
CA LYS A 33 -1.18 -21.76 -5.87
C LYS A 33 -2.17 -20.69 -6.35
N ALA A 34 -2.10 -19.46 -5.84
CA ALA A 34 -2.98 -18.43 -6.35
C ALA A 34 -2.66 -18.16 -7.83
N LYS A 35 -3.72 -17.95 -8.63
CA LYS A 35 -3.60 -17.58 -10.05
C LYS A 35 -2.55 -16.46 -10.18
N ALA A 36 -1.76 -16.46 -11.25
CA ALA A 36 -0.68 -15.51 -11.50
C ALA A 36 -1.08 -14.04 -11.23
N ASP A 37 -2.38 -13.75 -11.33
CA ASP A 37 -2.97 -12.44 -11.11
C ASP A 37 -3.02 -12.00 -9.63
N ARG A 38 -2.90 -12.88 -8.62
CA ARG A 38 -2.93 -12.50 -7.18
C ARG A 38 -1.55 -12.25 -6.58
N ARG A 39 -0.55 -12.03 -7.44
CA ARG A 39 0.83 -11.90 -7.00
C ARG A 39 1.21 -10.50 -6.55
N ARG A 40 0.31 -9.51 -6.61
CA ARG A 40 0.60 -8.12 -6.21
C ARG A 40 -0.42 -7.67 -5.18
N TRP A 41 0.03 -7.01 -4.12
CA TRP A 41 -0.84 -6.47 -3.09
C TRP A 41 -0.17 -5.33 -2.33
N HIS A 42 -0.97 -4.55 -1.60
CA HIS A 42 -0.49 -3.47 -0.75
C HIS A 42 -0.68 -3.81 0.73
N GLU A 43 0.26 -3.44 1.58
CA GLU A 43 0.18 -3.54 3.03
C GLU A 43 0.12 -2.14 3.61
N LEU A 44 -0.98 -1.80 4.28
CA LEU A 44 -1.14 -0.46 4.85
C LEU A 44 -1.08 -0.51 6.38
N LYS A 45 -0.41 0.46 6.97
CA LYS A 45 -0.37 0.65 8.43
C LYS A 45 -0.43 2.14 8.76
N LEU A 46 -1.32 2.50 9.67
CA LEU A 46 -1.47 3.85 10.18
C LEU A 46 -1.05 3.91 11.65
N VAL A 47 -0.17 4.83 11.98
CA VAL A 47 0.37 5.03 13.33
C VAL A 47 0.20 6.48 13.72
N ARG A 48 -0.30 6.72 14.94
CA ARG A 48 -0.30 8.04 15.55
C ARG A 48 1.06 8.29 16.20
N HIS A 49 1.76 9.31 15.75
CA HIS A 49 3.03 9.74 16.31
C HIS A 49 2.83 10.44 17.66
N GLU A 50 3.88 10.54 18.47
CA GLU A 50 3.80 11.13 19.82
C GLU A 50 3.35 12.60 19.82
N ASP A 51 3.66 13.34 18.75
CA ASP A 51 3.24 14.73 18.53
C ASP A 51 1.87 14.87 17.85
N GLN A 52 1.07 13.81 17.83
CA GLN A 52 -0.26 13.73 17.21
C GLN A 52 -0.29 13.72 15.67
N ARG A 53 0.85 13.79 14.98
CA ARG A 53 0.89 13.57 13.54
C ARG A 53 0.61 12.12 13.15
N LEU A 54 0.25 11.89 11.90
CA LEU A 54 -0.08 10.57 11.36
C LEU A 54 1.06 10.05 10.50
N ILE A 55 1.47 8.81 10.75
CA ILE A 55 2.46 8.11 9.92
C ILE A 55 1.73 7.01 9.17
N LEU A 56 1.75 7.10 7.84
CA LEU A 56 1.24 6.06 6.94
C LEU A 56 2.42 5.27 6.38
N ALA A 57 2.38 3.95 6.56
CA ALA A 57 3.30 3.03 5.92
C ALA A 57 2.56 2.27 4.81
N ILE A 58 3.10 2.30 3.60
CA ILE A 58 2.60 1.58 2.44
C ILE A 58 3.67 0.60 1.99
N GLY A 59 3.34 -0.69 2.01
CA GLY A 59 4.17 -1.74 1.47
C GLY A 59 3.59 -2.28 0.16
N TYR A 60 4.21 -2.02 -0.98
CA TYR A 60 3.94 -2.78 -2.19
C TYR A 60 4.63 -4.16 -2.07
N ARG A 61 3.87 -5.21 -2.32
CA ARG A 61 4.34 -6.58 -2.23
C ARG A 61 4.06 -7.31 -3.53
N THR A 62 5.03 -8.09 -3.96
CA THR A 62 4.95 -8.84 -5.21
C THR A 62 5.55 -10.24 -5.09
N GLY A 63 4.90 -11.21 -5.74
CA GLY A 63 5.39 -12.55 -6.03
C GLY A 63 5.79 -12.73 -7.49
N VAL A 64 5.88 -11.63 -8.25
CA VAL A 64 6.38 -11.62 -9.63
C VAL A 64 7.90 -11.47 -9.57
N GLN A 65 8.62 -12.36 -10.24
CA GLN A 65 10.08 -12.46 -10.10
C GLN A 65 10.85 -11.24 -10.61
N SER A 66 10.28 -10.50 -11.58
CA SER A 66 10.90 -9.31 -12.16
C SER A 66 10.60 -8.03 -11.38
N GLU A 67 9.64 -8.07 -10.45
CA GLU A 67 9.27 -6.94 -9.61
C GLU A 67 9.92 -7.05 -8.23
N VAL A 68 10.01 -5.92 -7.53
CA VAL A 68 10.58 -5.84 -6.17
C VAL A 68 9.55 -5.31 -5.18
N ASN A 69 9.63 -5.76 -3.93
CA ASN A 69 8.84 -5.18 -2.85
C ASN A 69 9.31 -3.75 -2.57
N ILE A 70 8.36 -2.85 -2.35
CA ILE A 70 8.63 -1.45 -2.03
C ILE A 70 8.00 -1.09 -0.69
N ASP A 71 8.72 -0.33 0.13
CA ASP A 71 8.24 0.24 1.38
C ASP A 71 8.34 1.77 1.34
N ILE A 72 7.21 2.43 1.54
CA ILE A 72 7.05 3.89 1.59
C ILE A 72 6.50 4.26 2.97
N VAL A 73 7.01 5.35 3.53
CA VAL A 73 6.57 5.88 4.83
C VAL A 73 6.42 7.38 4.70
N GLU A 74 5.19 7.87 4.87
CA GLU A 74 4.83 9.27 4.79
C GLU A 74 4.28 9.78 6.12
N LEU A 75 4.45 11.08 6.37
CA LEU A 75 4.04 11.78 7.58
C LEU A 75 3.05 12.88 7.22
N PHE A 76 1.93 12.93 7.92
CA PHE A 76 0.84 13.87 7.67
C PHE A 76 0.48 14.63 8.94
N ASP A 77 0.15 15.91 8.77
CA ASP A 77 -0.29 16.77 9.85
C ASP A 77 -1.81 16.65 10.12
N SER A 78 -2.56 16.01 9.21
CA SER A 78 -4.02 15.81 9.34
C SER A 78 -4.49 14.53 8.62
N GLU A 79 -5.69 14.06 9.00
CA GLU A 79 -6.36 12.93 8.33
C GLU A 79 -6.70 13.28 6.87
N THR A 80 -7.20 14.49 6.60
CA THR A 80 -7.52 14.95 5.24
C THR A 80 -6.31 14.93 4.31
N ALA A 81 -5.13 15.41 4.75
CA ALA A 81 -3.93 15.39 3.93
C ALA A 81 -3.47 13.96 3.59
N MET A 82 -3.64 13.03 4.53
CA MET A 82 -3.36 11.61 4.31
C MET A 82 -4.34 11.00 3.30
N ILE A 83 -5.62 11.37 3.36
CA ILE A 83 -6.65 10.87 2.44
C ILE A 83 -6.44 11.43 1.04
N ASP A 84 -6.13 12.72 0.91
CA ASP A 84 -5.77 13.34 -0.36
C ASP A 84 -4.57 12.64 -1.01
N PHE A 85 -3.55 12.32 -0.21
CA PHE A 85 -2.39 11.55 -0.69
C PHE A 85 -2.80 10.16 -1.20
N LEU A 86 -3.58 9.42 -0.40
CA LEU A 86 -4.04 8.07 -0.75
C LEU A 86 -4.93 8.02 -2.00
N THR A 87 -5.68 9.09 -2.28
CA THR A 87 -6.66 9.12 -3.38
C THR A 87 -6.13 9.76 -4.65
N ASN A 88 -5.27 10.78 -4.54
CA ASN A 88 -4.91 11.64 -5.66
C ASN A 88 -3.41 11.60 -6.00
N GLU A 89 -2.54 11.28 -5.05
CA GLU A 89 -1.08 11.39 -5.25
C GLU A 89 -0.41 10.03 -5.40
N TYR A 90 -0.90 9.00 -4.70
CA TYR A 90 -0.32 7.67 -4.73
C TYR A 90 -0.83 6.83 -5.90
N ASP A 91 0.04 6.44 -6.83
CA ASP A 91 -0.26 5.47 -7.89
C ASP A 91 0.06 4.04 -7.43
N PRO A 92 -0.94 3.19 -7.13
CA PRO A 92 -0.71 1.81 -6.68
C PRO A 92 -0.12 0.89 -7.76
N THR A 93 -0.01 1.37 -9.01
CA THR A 93 0.53 0.60 -10.14
C THR A 93 1.95 1.02 -10.53
N GLU A 94 2.52 2.05 -9.90
CA GLU A 94 3.82 2.64 -10.28
C GLU A 94 4.94 1.60 -10.38
N HIS A 95 4.95 0.64 -9.45
CA HIS A 95 6.01 -0.37 -9.35
C HIS A 95 5.69 -1.69 -10.09
N MET A 96 4.63 -1.71 -10.88
CA MET A 96 4.26 -2.87 -11.69
C MET A 96 5.05 -2.91 -12.99
N ASP A 97 5.58 -4.09 -13.31
CA ASP A 97 6.15 -4.33 -14.63
C ASP A 97 5.07 -4.31 -15.70
N ARG A 98 5.37 -3.64 -16.82
CA ARG A 98 4.49 -3.61 -17.98
C ARG A 98 4.67 -4.87 -18.81
N LEU A 99 3.56 -5.42 -19.29
CA LEU A 99 3.58 -6.55 -20.22
C LEU A 99 4.27 -6.15 -21.53
N PRO A 100 5.12 -7.00 -22.11
CA PRO A 100 5.72 -6.74 -23.41
C PRO A 100 4.67 -6.55 -24.50
N GLU A 101 4.80 -5.49 -25.30
CA GLU A 101 3.81 -5.08 -26.31
C GLU A 101 3.58 -6.13 -27.41
N HIS A 102 4.59 -6.96 -27.70
CA HIS A 102 4.50 -8.02 -28.71
C HIS A 102 3.58 -9.19 -28.30
N LEU A 103 3.13 -9.24 -27.04
CA LEU A 103 2.19 -10.26 -26.59
C LEU A 103 0.78 -9.96 -27.12
N ARG A 104 0.10 -11.01 -27.58
CA ARG A 104 -1.30 -10.90 -28.00
C ARG A 104 -2.16 -10.34 -26.86
N ASN A 105 -2.91 -9.28 -27.14
CA ASN A 105 -3.78 -8.57 -26.20
C ASN A 105 -3.04 -7.97 -24.98
N ALA A 106 -1.76 -7.60 -25.11
CA ALA A 106 -0.96 -7.03 -24.03
C ALA A 106 -1.67 -5.85 -23.34
N ALA A 107 -2.15 -4.87 -24.11
CA ALA A 107 -2.82 -3.68 -23.58
C ALA A 107 -4.05 -4.01 -22.72
N SER A 108 -5.00 -4.80 -23.25
CA SER A 108 -6.20 -5.19 -22.50
C SER A 108 -5.91 -6.08 -21.30
N ARG A 109 -4.80 -6.84 -21.34
CA ARG A 109 -4.34 -7.62 -20.18
C ARG A 109 -3.74 -6.72 -19.12
N GLN A 110 -2.90 -5.76 -19.51
CA GLN A 110 -2.31 -4.78 -18.60
C GLN A 110 -3.38 -3.97 -17.90
N GLN A 111 -4.34 -3.42 -18.65
CA GLN A 111 -5.45 -2.64 -18.09
C GLN A 111 -6.23 -3.40 -17.01
N ARG A 112 -6.51 -4.70 -17.23
CA ARG A 112 -7.18 -5.54 -16.22
C ARG A 112 -6.33 -5.83 -15.00
N MET A 113 -5.01 -5.89 -15.17
CA MET A 113 -4.08 -6.07 -14.05
C MET A 113 -4.00 -4.79 -13.22
N ASP A 114 -3.86 -3.64 -13.88
CA ASP A 114 -3.82 -2.32 -13.24
C ASP A 114 -5.11 -2.06 -12.47
N GLN A 115 -6.27 -2.18 -13.13
CA GLN A 115 -7.57 -1.95 -12.49
C GLN A 115 -7.74 -2.81 -11.25
N ARG A 116 -7.33 -4.06 -11.31
CA ARG A 116 -7.46 -4.95 -10.16
C ARG A 116 -6.58 -4.50 -8.99
N VAL A 117 -5.34 -4.07 -9.26
CA VAL A 117 -4.44 -3.58 -8.20
C VAL A 117 -4.98 -2.30 -7.58
N ILE A 118 -5.61 -1.44 -8.39
CA ILE A 118 -6.33 -0.25 -7.94
C ILE A 118 -7.51 -0.67 -7.05
N ASP A 119 -8.41 -1.54 -7.52
CA ASP A 119 -9.58 -2.00 -6.73
C ASP A 119 -9.15 -2.66 -5.39
N ASP A 120 -8.10 -3.50 -5.44
CA ASP A 120 -7.55 -4.18 -4.26
C ASP A 120 -6.89 -3.16 -3.29
N PHE A 121 -6.33 -2.06 -3.80
CA PHE A 121 -5.76 -0.97 -2.99
C PHE A 121 -6.85 -0.11 -2.35
N GLU A 122 -7.83 0.35 -3.12
CA GLU A 122 -8.99 1.12 -2.62
C GLU A 122 -9.69 0.37 -1.48
N ALA A 123 -9.97 -0.92 -1.67
CA ALA A 123 -10.58 -1.75 -0.62
C ALA A 123 -9.74 -1.81 0.67
N ARG A 124 -8.41 -1.77 0.56
CA ARG A 124 -7.51 -1.71 1.73
C ARG A 124 -7.48 -0.35 2.38
N CYS A 125 -7.53 0.73 1.60
CA CYS A 125 -7.67 2.09 2.12
C CYS A 125 -8.96 2.20 2.92
N SER A 126 -10.10 1.79 2.37
CA SER A 126 -11.39 1.81 3.08
C SER A 126 -11.34 0.97 4.36
N LEU A 127 -10.73 -0.22 4.31
CA LEU A 127 -10.54 -1.06 5.49
C LEU A 127 -9.65 -0.39 6.55
N LEU A 128 -8.57 0.26 6.14
CA LEU A 128 -7.65 0.97 7.03
C LEU A 128 -8.38 2.12 7.74
N LEU A 129 -9.06 2.99 6.98
CA LEU A 129 -9.79 4.13 7.53
C LEU A 129 -10.90 3.69 8.48
N THR A 130 -11.69 2.69 8.08
CA THR A 130 -12.74 2.10 8.93
C THR A 130 -12.18 1.59 10.25
N ARG A 131 -11.04 0.87 10.21
CA ARG A 131 -10.39 0.35 11.43
C ARG A 131 -9.77 1.45 12.28
N ALA A 132 -9.34 2.55 11.67
CA ALA A 132 -8.80 3.71 12.36
C ALA A 132 -9.90 4.58 12.99
N GLY A 133 -11.17 4.33 12.68
CA GLY A 133 -12.30 5.15 13.11
C GLY A 133 -12.39 6.49 12.36
N ILE A 134 -11.76 6.59 11.19
CA ILE A 134 -11.78 7.77 10.33
C ILE A 134 -12.99 7.65 9.39
N VAL A 135 -13.92 8.61 9.48
CA VAL A 135 -15.20 8.58 8.77
C VAL A 135 -15.13 9.53 7.58
N GLU A 136 -14.44 9.11 6.51
CA GLU A 136 -14.56 9.70 5.19
C GLU A 136 -14.78 8.55 4.18
N GLU A 137 -15.78 8.70 3.30
CA GLU A 137 -16.00 7.77 2.19
C GLU A 137 -14.96 8.07 1.11
N ILE A 138 -14.14 7.06 0.78
CA ILE A 138 -13.17 7.09 -0.33
C ILE A 138 -13.90 6.76 -1.63
#